data_AF-A0A6A4M9Q9-F1
#
_entry.id   AF-A0A6A4M9Q9-F1
#
_cell.length_a   1.000
_cell.length_b   1.000
_cell.length_c   1.000
_cell.angle_alpha   90.00
_cell.angle_beta   90.00
_cell.angle_gamma   90.00
#
_symmetry.space_group_name_H-M   'P 1'
#
loop_
_entity.id
_entity.type
_entity.pdbx_description
1 polymer ?
#
loop_
_entity_poly.entity_id
_entity_poly.type
_entity_poly.pdbx_seq_one_letter_code
_entity_poly.pdbx_strand_id
1 'polypeptide(L)'
;MNLALPMKDSKDRFVRADEVEKRVSELMDSQEGKSVRMQVSKMKAAAEAAMSEGGSSRVAFKCLGSSAKQESTNGLGNESQMRRLNGSDFTPACMFA
;
A
#
# COMPACT_ATOMS: atom_id res chain seq x y z
N MET A 1 -10.66 10.69 -1.90
CA MET A 1 -10.43 10.65 -0.44
C MET A 1 -9.39 11.70 -0.12
N ASN A 2 -9.67 12.64 0.79
CA ASN A 2 -8.73 13.69 1.15
C ASN A 2 -8.13 13.35 2.52
N LEU A 3 -6.84 13.01 2.55
CA LEU A 3 -6.10 12.63 3.77
C LEU A 3 -5.16 13.72 4.28
N ALA A 4 -5.10 14.84 3.57
CA ALA A 4 -4.19 15.93 3.85
C ALA A 4 -4.87 17.27 3.57
N LEU A 5 -4.46 18.29 4.31
CA LEU A 5 -4.81 19.68 4.08
C LEU A 5 -3.59 20.36 3.46
N PRO A 6 -3.60 20.68 2.15
CA PRO A 6 -2.45 21.28 1.50
C PRO A 6 -2.25 22.72 1.99
N MET A 7 -1.01 23.08 2.29
CA MET A 7 -0.63 24.42 2.73
C MET A 7 -0.38 25.32 1.51
N LYS A 8 -0.60 26.63 1.67
CA LYS A 8 -0.32 27.59 0.60
C LYS A 8 1.08 28.20 0.76
N ASP A 9 1.88 28.10 -0.29
CA ASP A 9 3.21 28.70 -0.31
C ASP A 9 3.13 30.20 -0.64
N SER A 10 4.12 30.97 -0.16
CA SER A 10 4.35 32.35 -0.58
C SER A 10 5.09 32.40 -1.93
N LYS A 11 5.23 33.61 -2.49
CA LYS A 11 5.98 33.85 -3.74
C LYS A 11 7.43 33.36 -3.68
N ASP A 12 8.00 33.28 -2.47
CA ASP A 12 9.36 32.83 -2.23
C ASP A 12 9.49 31.30 -2.08
N ARG A 13 8.40 30.54 -2.32
CA ARG A 13 8.28 29.08 -2.07
C ARG A 13 8.44 28.68 -0.61
N PHE A 14 8.37 29.64 0.30
CA PHE A 14 8.32 29.41 1.74
C PHE A 14 6.90 29.55 2.25
N VAL A 15 6.55 28.72 3.24
CA VAL A 15 5.28 28.84 3.96
C VAL A 15 5.47 29.85 5.09
N ARG A 16 4.56 30.82 5.19
CA ARG A 16 4.57 31.81 6.27
C ARG A 16 4.03 31.19 7.56
N ALA A 17 4.52 31.63 8.72
CA ALA A 17 4.08 31.14 10.03
C ALA A 17 2.55 31.21 10.19
N ASP A 18 1.93 32.29 9.73
CA ASP A 18 0.49 32.52 9.79
C ASP A 18 -0.32 31.42 9.05
N GLU A 19 0.19 30.93 7.92
CA GLU A 19 -0.44 29.83 7.18
C GLU A 19 -0.25 28.50 7.92
N VAL A 20 0.91 28.29 8.57
CA VAL A 20 1.15 27.09 9.39
C VAL A 20 0.16 27.03 10.55
N GLU A 21 0.04 28.11 11.30
CA GLU A 21 -0.89 28.21 12.43
C GLU A 21 -2.33 27.89 12.01
N LYS A 22 -2.79 28.54 10.92
CA LYS A 22 -4.12 28.30 10.37
C LYS A 22 -4.34 26.83 10.03
N ARG A 23 -3.41 26.19 9.29
CA ARG A 23 -3.58 24.79 8.87
C ARG A 23 -3.48 23.80 10.02
N VAL A 24 -2.65 24.09 11.02
CA VAL A 24 -2.58 23.25 12.23
C VAL A 24 -3.88 23.35 13.03
N SER A 25 -4.41 24.57 13.24
CA SER A 25 -5.70 24.76 13.91
C SER A 25 -6.85 24.08 13.15
N GLU A 26 -6.87 24.20 11.82
CA GLU A 26 -7.85 23.53 10.96
C GLU A 26 -7.72 22.00 11.07
N LEU A 27 -6.49 21.47 11.05
CA LEU A 27 -6.26 20.04 11.19
C LEU A 27 -6.68 19.51 12.56
N MET A 28 -6.50 20.27 13.65
CA MET A 28 -6.75 19.80 15.02
C MET A 28 -8.19 20.03 15.48
N ASP A 29 -8.71 21.24 15.27
CA ASP A 29 -9.92 21.72 15.94
C ASP A 29 -11.14 21.75 15.01
N SER A 30 -10.95 21.71 13.68
CA SER A 30 -12.08 21.72 12.74
C SER A 30 -12.70 20.32 12.54
N GLN A 31 -13.95 20.31 12.10
CA GLN A 31 -14.66 19.09 11.72
C GLN A 31 -14.03 18.41 10.49
N GLU A 32 -13.48 19.19 9.56
CA GLU A 32 -12.75 18.67 8.40
C GLU A 32 -11.48 17.94 8.86
N GLY A 33 -10.71 18.56 9.77
CA GLY A 33 -9.54 17.95 10.39
C GLY A 33 -9.87 16.65 11.13
N LYS A 34 -10.98 16.61 11.87
CA LYS A 34 -11.47 15.38 12.52
C LYS A 34 -11.76 14.27 11.52
N SER A 35 -12.41 14.59 10.40
CA SER A 35 -12.70 13.62 9.33
C SER A 35 -11.41 13.03 8.75
N VAL A 36 -10.42 13.88 8.47
CA VAL A 36 -9.09 13.46 7.99
C VAL A 36 -8.43 12.50 8.98
N ARG A 37 -8.35 12.86 10.27
CA ARG A 37 -7.74 12.01 11.31
C ARG A 37 -8.43 10.65 11.43
N MET A 38 -9.76 10.60 11.35
CA MET A 38 -10.50 9.34 11.36
C MET A 38 -10.20 8.48 10.14
N GLN A 39 -10.15 9.06 8.94
CA GLN A 39 -9.85 8.32 7.71
C GLN A 39 -8.42 7.74 7.74
N VAL A 40 -7.44 8.56 8.15
CA VAL A 40 -6.05 8.12 8.31
C VAL A 40 -5.95 6.99 9.34
N SER A 41 -6.69 7.06 10.44
CA SER A 41 -6.70 6.00 11.46
C SER A 41 -7.27 4.67 10.93
N LYS A 42 -8.33 4.72 10.11
CA LYS A 42 -8.88 3.53 9.44
C LYS A 42 -7.88 2.93 8.45
N MET A 43 -7.23 3.78 7.66
CA MET A 43 -6.21 3.34 6.71
C MET A 43 -4.98 2.76 7.40
N LYS A 44 -4.57 3.31 8.55
CA LYS A 44 -3.51 2.75 9.39
C LYS A 44 -3.85 1.31 9.80
N ALA A 45 -5.05 1.08 10.35
CA ALA A 45 -5.47 -0.26 10.76
C ALA A 45 -5.53 -1.24 9.57
N ALA A 46 -6.01 -0.79 8.41
CA ALA A 46 -6.03 -1.60 7.20
C ALA A 46 -4.61 -1.94 6.69
N ALA A 47 -3.69 -0.98 6.74
CA ALA A 47 -2.29 -1.19 6.37
C ALA A 47 -1.58 -2.15 7.33
N GLU A 48 -1.82 -2.02 8.64
CA GLU A 48 -1.30 -2.96 9.65
C GLU A 48 -1.81 -4.38 9.41
N ALA A 49 -3.10 -4.55 9.09
CA ALA A 49 -3.67 -5.86 8.74
C ALA A 49 -3.11 -6.41 7.41
N ALA A 50 -2.87 -5.57 6.41
CA ALA A 50 -2.27 -6.00 5.14
C ALA A 50 -0.79 -6.43 5.29
N MET A 51 -0.07 -5.84 6.25
CA MET A 51 1.34 -6.16 6.55
C MET A 51 1.53 -7.16 7.70
N SER A 52 0.47 -7.60 8.38
CA SER A 52 0.59 -8.61 9.43
C SER A 52 1.05 -9.96 8.87
N GLU A 53 1.41 -10.89 9.75
CA GLU A 53 1.65 -12.28 9.31
C GLU A 53 0.38 -12.83 8.65
N GLY A 54 0.51 -13.40 7.45
CA GLY A 54 -0.64 -13.81 6.63
C GLY A 54 -1.47 -12.66 6.02
N GLY A 55 -1.05 -11.41 6.18
CA GLY A 55 -1.69 -10.24 5.58
C GLY A 55 -1.54 -10.21 4.06
N SER A 56 -2.51 -9.60 3.38
CA SER A 56 -2.62 -9.65 1.91
C SER A 56 -1.37 -9.12 1.19
N SER A 57 -0.76 -8.03 1.64
CA SER A 57 0.43 -7.45 1.00
C SER A 57 1.64 -8.39 1.08
N ARG A 58 1.83 -9.03 2.24
CA ARG A 58 2.95 -9.98 2.44
C ARG A 58 2.71 -11.29 1.70
N VAL A 59 1.47 -11.77 1.67
CA VAL A 59 1.10 -12.96 0.89
C VAL A 59 1.31 -12.68 -0.60
N ALA A 60 0.76 -11.60 -1.14
CA ALA A 60 0.95 -11.22 -2.54
C ALA A 60 2.43 -11.11 -2.91
N PHE A 61 3.26 -10.46 -2.08
CA PHE A 61 4.70 -10.36 -2.31
C PHE A 61 5.40 -11.73 -2.30
N LYS A 62 5.04 -12.62 -1.37
CA LYS A 62 5.56 -13.99 -1.32
C LYS A 62 5.18 -14.78 -2.57
N CYS A 63 3.95 -14.62 -3.05
CA CYS A 63 3.44 -15.28 -4.24
C CYS A 63 4.21 -14.83 -5.50
N LEU A 64 4.44 -13.51 -5.65
CA LEU A 64 5.30 -12.98 -6.71
C LEU A 64 6.71 -13.60 -6.69
N GLY A 65 7.31 -13.70 -5.50
CA GLY A 65 8.64 -14.32 -5.34
C GLY A 65 8.67 -15.81 -5.69
N SER A 66 7.61 -16.58 -5.42
CA SER A 66 7.54 -17.99 -5.82
C SER A 66 7.38 -18.18 -7.32
N SER A 67 6.63 -17.30 -8.01
CA SER A 67 6.48 -17.35 -9.47
C SER A 67 7.78 -16.98 -10.20
N ALA A 68 8.54 -16.00 -9.69
CA ALA A 68 9.83 -15.62 -10.25
C ALA A 68 10.92 -16.72 -10.12
N LYS A 69 10.79 -17.63 -9.14
CA LYS A 69 11.72 -18.76 -8.99
C LYS A 69 11.52 -19.86 -10.03
N GLN A 70 10.31 -20.00 -10.57
CA GLN A 70 10.01 -21.03 -11.57
C GLN A 70 10.63 -20.71 -12.94
N GLU A 71 10.81 -19.43 -13.28
CA GLU A 71 11.49 -19.03 -14.53
C GLU A 71 12.99 -19.37 -14.53
N SER A 72 13.70 -19.24 -13.40
CA SER A 72 15.13 -19.56 -13.33
C SER A 72 15.45 -21.06 -13.40
N THR A 73 14.51 -21.94 -13.05
CA THR A 73 14.73 -23.40 -13.16
C THR A 73 14.38 -23.99 -14.52
N ASN A 74 13.71 -23.22 -15.40
CA ASN A 74 13.31 -23.67 -16.73
C ASN A 74 14.40 -23.48 -17.80
N GLY A 75 15.57 -22.92 -17.44
CA GLY A 75 16.72 -22.74 -18.34
C GLY A 75 17.55 -24.00 -18.63
N LEU A 76 17.20 -25.15 -18.03
CA LEU A 76 17.88 -26.44 -18.27
C LEU A 76 16.85 -27.57 -18.39
N GLY A 77 15.98 -27.50 -19.40
CA GLY A 77 15.01 -28.57 -19.67
C GLY A 77 14.37 -28.41 -21.03
N ASN A 78 14.72 -29.32 -21.94
CA ASN A 78 14.08 -29.62 -23.23
C ASN A 78 12.59 -29.21 -23.37
N GLU A 79 12.27 -28.65 -24.54
CA GLU A 79 11.05 -27.92 -24.95
C GLU A 79 9.69 -28.67 -24.85
N SER A 80 9.56 -29.73 -24.06
CA SER A 80 8.33 -30.54 -23.96
C SER A 80 7.47 -30.28 -22.72
N GLN A 81 7.73 -29.24 -21.92
CA GLN A 81 6.90 -28.94 -20.74
C GLN A 81 6.45 -27.48 -20.70
N MET A 82 5.55 -27.11 -21.62
CA MET A 82 4.64 -25.99 -21.36
C MET A 82 3.59 -26.47 -20.33
N ARG A 83 4.00 -26.66 -19.06
CA ARG A 83 3.04 -26.82 -17.97
C ARG A 83 2.32 -25.50 -17.81
N ARG A 84 1.06 -25.45 -18.24
CA ARG A 84 0.13 -24.40 -17.83
C ARG A 84 0.15 -24.38 -16.32
N LEU A 85 0.50 -23.24 -15.73
CA LEU A 85 0.40 -23.04 -14.28
C LEU A 85 -1.03 -23.38 -13.88
N ASN A 86 -1.21 -24.48 -13.16
CA ASN A 86 -2.52 -24.84 -12.65
C ASN A 86 -2.70 -24.15 -11.31
N GLY A 87 -3.94 -23.86 -10.93
CA GLY A 87 -4.23 -23.22 -9.65
C GLY A 87 -3.60 -23.95 -8.45
N SER A 88 -3.35 -25.25 -8.55
CA SER A 88 -2.66 -26.06 -7.53
C SER A 88 -1.20 -25.69 -7.26
N ASP A 89 -0.53 -24.99 -8.18
CA ASP A 89 0.88 -24.58 -8.02
C ASP A 89 1.01 -23.33 -7.15
N PHE A 90 -0.11 -22.62 -6.96
CA PHE A 90 -0.24 -21.51 -6.05
C PHE A 90 -0.84 -22.01 -4.75
N THR A 91 -0.18 -21.74 -3.61
CA THR A 91 -0.83 -22.00 -2.31
C THR A 91 -2.20 -21.32 -2.30
N PRO A 92 -3.25 -21.88 -1.66
CA PRO A 92 -4.59 -21.27 -1.67
C PRO A 92 -4.61 -19.82 -1.17
N ALA A 93 -3.64 -19.45 -0.33
CA ALA A 93 -3.40 -18.07 0.10
C ALA A 93 -3.05 -17.11 -1.06
N CYS A 94 -2.39 -17.60 -2.11
CA CYS A 94 -2.04 -16.83 -3.31
C CYS A 94 -3.21 -16.61 -4.27
N MET A 95 -4.30 -17.39 -4.19
CA MET A 95 -5.47 -17.18 -5.06
C MET A 95 -6.39 -16.05 -4.60
N PHE A 96 -6.33 -15.69 -3.32
CA PHE A 96 -7.22 -14.71 -2.68
C PHE A 96 -6.52 -13.41 -2.26
N ALA A 97 -5.21 -13.29 -2.53
CA ALA A 97 -4.39 -12.13 -2.19
C ALA A 97 -4.48 -11.02 -3.25
#